data_AF-A0A2V0RBI0-F1
#
_entry.id   AF-A0A2V0RBI0-F1
#
_cell.length_a   1.000
_cell.length_b   1.000
_cell.length_c   1.000
_cell.angle_alpha   90.00
_cell.angle_beta   90.00
_cell.angle_gamma   90.00
#
_symmetry.space_group_name_H-M   'P 1'
#
loop_
_entity.id
_entity.type
_entity.pdbx_description
1 polymer ?
#
loop_
_entity_poly.entity_id
_entity_poly.type
_entity_poly.pdbx_seq_one_letter_code
_entity_poly.pdbx_strand_id
1 'polypeptide(L)'
;MYKVNRSWLTDNKDELPKTAYLKLTNLMNSIQEGNDTVILSPIAKRDGWDNIREDWIKFYSSLDKSNWPDALIEMEESQQDKLGPRSIAKPWSEVRKSVYDYFESSSGKLVCNDSVLSPFKTAGMRVLRPLSTEQTIQRIKKSTSSGLPFVTRKGDVIAVTMSDSMKALSRFWPAAMYERTQEQGKTRVVWGIALGQILREAPFFFPLLKRMSDSPWLSALLGPEAVDIAMDRLIKYAILNDLSIVTIDFSRFDTTVKGSLMDCSWEVIRNFFQPSYSGDLDSIESDFRNVGILCPDGLVSGEHGIPSGSMFTNIVGSISHAVASLSTELVDINLSQILGDDGVHLVRSESVDEFLDSFEQLGMIVNKEKSLTSDRYSIFLQKLFHPDINVNGQIKGVYPINRGFNRLCNMERYDNFKLDGISGADYFAIRDLSIMENSKYHPAFREYVLWWASKSKYPGIPSDKGIRDYVERISDFNGTEGILVNQYGDNIRGIKTWKSYQILSEESA
;
A
#
# COMPACT_ATOMS: atom_id res chain seq x y z
N MET A 1 -21.28 15.58 9.97
CA MET A 1 -22.30 15.68 8.90
C MET A 1 -21.61 16.24 7.66
N TYR A 2 -21.63 15.51 6.54
CA TYR A 2 -21.01 15.97 5.30
C TYR A 2 -21.92 16.90 4.49
N LYS A 3 -21.33 17.63 3.55
CA LYS A 3 -22.00 18.47 2.56
C LYS A 3 -21.63 18.00 1.16
N VAL A 4 -22.55 18.15 0.21
CA VAL A 4 -22.30 17.85 -1.21
C VAL A 4 -22.59 19.09 -2.03
N ASN A 5 -21.57 19.64 -2.70
CA ASN A 5 -21.71 20.70 -3.68
C ASN A 5 -21.66 20.09 -5.10
N ARG A 6 -22.84 19.91 -5.69
CA ARG A 6 -23.01 19.29 -7.03
C ARG A 6 -22.52 20.18 -8.17
N SER A 7 -22.53 21.51 -8.01
CA SER A 7 -22.14 22.47 -9.05
C SER A 7 -20.65 22.83 -9.03
N TRP A 8 -19.88 22.33 -8.05
CA TRP A 8 -18.49 22.75 -7.81
C TRP A 8 -17.62 22.77 -9.07
N LEU A 9 -17.66 21.72 -9.90
CA LEU A 9 -16.83 21.65 -11.11
C LEU A 9 -17.22 22.72 -12.14
N THR A 10 -18.52 23.00 -12.29
CA THR A 10 -19.04 24.04 -13.18
C THR A 10 -18.70 25.43 -12.65
N ASP A 11 -18.89 25.65 -11.35
CA ASP A 11 -18.66 26.94 -10.68
C ASP A 11 -17.18 27.34 -10.68
N ASN A 12 -16.26 26.37 -10.72
CA ASN A 12 -14.81 26.61 -10.68
C ASN A 12 -14.13 26.34 -12.05
N LYS A 13 -14.91 26.23 -13.14
CA LYS A 13 -14.37 25.93 -14.49
C LYS A 13 -13.30 26.92 -14.93
N ASP A 14 -13.53 28.21 -14.71
CA ASP A 14 -12.63 29.28 -15.16
C ASP A 14 -11.38 29.44 -14.28
N GLU A 15 -11.37 28.77 -13.12
CA GLU A 15 -10.20 28.69 -12.24
C GLU A 15 -9.24 27.54 -12.60
N LEU A 16 -9.69 26.59 -13.43
CA LEU A 16 -8.91 25.45 -13.85
C LEU A 16 -8.29 25.68 -15.23
N PRO A 17 -7.03 25.25 -15.47
CA PRO A 17 -6.51 25.14 -16.82
C PRO A 17 -7.48 24.31 -17.69
N LYS A 18 -7.79 24.77 -18.90
CA LYS A 18 -8.74 24.11 -19.82
C LYS A 18 -8.45 22.62 -19.99
N THR A 19 -7.17 22.24 -20.08
CA THR A 19 -6.73 20.85 -20.18
C THR A 19 -7.03 20.04 -18.92
N ALA A 20 -6.90 20.65 -17.73
CA ALA A 20 -7.20 20.01 -16.46
C ALA A 20 -8.70 19.81 -16.28
N TYR A 21 -9.52 20.81 -16.60
CA TYR A 21 -10.98 20.69 -16.61
C TYR A 21 -11.44 19.52 -17.48
N LEU A 22 -10.96 19.44 -18.73
CA LEU A 22 -11.31 18.34 -19.65
C LEU A 22 -10.89 16.97 -19.11
N LYS A 23 -9.66 16.84 -18.58
CA LYS A 23 -9.20 15.59 -17.97
C LYS A 23 -10.05 15.18 -16.77
N LEU A 24 -10.44 16.14 -15.94
CA LEU A 24 -11.25 15.91 -14.76
C LEU A 24 -12.69 15.50 -15.12
N THR A 25 -13.31 16.17 -16.10
CA THR A 25 -14.63 15.75 -16.63
C THR A 25 -14.57 14.33 -17.17
N ASN A 26 -13.55 14.00 -17.98
CA ASN A 26 -13.38 12.64 -18.51
C ASN A 26 -13.16 11.60 -17.41
N LEU A 27 -12.38 11.94 -16.38
CA LEU A 27 -12.16 11.10 -15.21
C LEU A 27 -13.47 10.84 -14.46
N MET A 28 -14.26 11.89 -14.18
CA MET A 28 -15.55 11.74 -13.48
C MET A 28 -16.54 10.91 -14.31
N ASN A 29 -16.60 11.10 -15.62
CA ASN A 29 -17.45 10.29 -16.51
C ASN A 29 -17.00 8.82 -16.52
N SER A 30 -15.69 8.57 -16.59
CA SER A 30 -15.16 7.20 -16.54
C SER A 30 -15.48 6.49 -15.22
N ILE A 31 -15.42 7.21 -14.09
CA ILE A 31 -15.80 6.67 -12.77
C ILE A 31 -17.32 6.44 -12.71
N GLN A 32 -18.11 7.37 -13.28
CA GLN A 32 -19.57 7.26 -13.34
C GLN A 32 -20.01 5.97 -14.06
N GLU A 33 -19.38 5.66 -15.18
CA GLU A 33 -19.71 4.51 -16.04
C GLU A 33 -19.03 3.20 -15.59
N GLY A 34 -17.86 3.28 -14.96
CA GLY A 34 -17.01 2.12 -14.69
C GLY A 34 -16.24 1.65 -15.93
N ASN A 35 -15.60 0.49 -15.82
CA ASN A 35 -14.84 -0.13 -16.92
C ASN A 35 -14.83 -1.66 -16.79
N ASP A 36 -15.22 -2.37 -17.83
CA ASP A 36 -15.19 -3.84 -17.91
C ASP A 36 -14.05 -4.38 -18.80
N THR A 37 -13.20 -3.51 -19.34
CA THR A 37 -12.10 -3.91 -20.22
C THR A 37 -11.08 -4.73 -19.46
N VAL A 38 -10.88 -5.98 -19.88
CA VAL A 38 -9.85 -6.89 -19.34
C VAL A 38 -8.50 -6.60 -20.00
N ILE A 39 -7.50 -6.28 -19.18
CA ILE A 39 -6.13 -6.00 -19.63
C ILE A 39 -5.23 -7.20 -19.30
N LEU A 40 -4.86 -7.96 -20.34
CA LEU A 40 -4.00 -9.13 -20.24
C LEU A 40 -2.56 -8.82 -20.64
N SER A 41 -1.60 -9.50 -20.02
CA SER A 41 -0.21 -9.54 -20.47
C SER A 41 -0.10 -10.22 -21.85
N PRO A 42 0.99 -10.00 -22.61
CA PRO A 42 1.13 -10.57 -23.94
C PRO A 42 1.01 -12.10 -24.00
N ILE A 43 1.54 -12.82 -23.00
CA ILE A 43 1.46 -14.28 -22.90
C ILE A 43 0.00 -14.70 -22.70
N ALA A 44 -0.68 -14.12 -21.70
CA ALA A 44 -2.08 -14.44 -21.42
C ALA A 44 -3.03 -14.05 -22.56
N LYS A 45 -2.74 -12.95 -23.27
CA LYS A 45 -3.50 -12.53 -24.45
C LYS A 45 -3.32 -13.50 -25.62
N ARG A 46 -2.12 -14.01 -25.84
CA ARG A 46 -1.81 -14.96 -26.93
C ARG A 46 -2.50 -16.30 -26.70
N ASP A 47 -2.43 -16.82 -25.47
CA ASP A 47 -2.94 -18.16 -25.15
C ASP A 47 -4.45 -18.14 -24.85
N GLY A 48 -5.00 -16.97 -24.51
CA GLY A 48 -6.36 -16.81 -24.00
C GLY A 48 -6.41 -17.05 -22.49
N TRP A 49 -7.14 -16.18 -21.78
CA TRP A 49 -7.19 -16.20 -20.31
C TRP A 49 -7.69 -17.54 -19.75
N ASP A 50 -8.77 -18.09 -20.27
CA ASP A 50 -9.35 -19.34 -19.74
C ASP A 50 -8.41 -20.53 -19.97
N ASN A 51 -7.80 -20.62 -21.16
CA ASN A 51 -6.85 -21.68 -21.49
C ASN A 51 -5.61 -21.66 -20.58
N ILE A 52 -4.96 -20.49 -20.43
CA ILE A 52 -3.76 -20.40 -19.59
C ILE A 52 -4.08 -20.61 -18.11
N ARG A 53 -5.28 -20.21 -17.66
CA ARG A 53 -5.76 -20.45 -16.29
C ARG A 53 -6.01 -21.93 -16.04
N GLU A 54 -6.66 -22.65 -16.95
CA GLU A 54 -6.88 -24.09 -16.82
C GLU A 54 -5.57 -24.87 -16.82
N ASP A 55 -4.63 -24.50 -17.69
CA ASP A 55 -3.29 -25.07 -17.71
C ASP A 55 -2.54 -24.82 -16.40
N TRP A 56 -2.66 -23.63 -15.83
CA TRP A 56 -2.08 -23.29 -14.53
C TRP A 56 -2.68 -24.13 -13.40
N ILE A 57 -4.01 -24.28 -13.37
CA ILE A 57 -4.69 -25.10 -12.36
C ILE A 57 -4.23 -26.55 -12.43
N LYS A 58 -4.06 -27.11 -13.64
CA LYS A 58 -3.50 -28.47 -13.82
C LYS A 58 -2.07 -28.56 -13.29
N PHE A 59 -1.23 -27.58 -13.59
CA PHE A 59 0.13 -27.50 -13.08
C PHE A 59 0.17 -27.43 -11.55
N TYR A 60 -0.57 -26.49 -10.95
CA TYR A 60 -0.63 -26.33 -9.50
C TYR A 60 -1.11 -27.62 -8.81
N SER A 61 -2.15 -28.26 -9.33
CA SER A 61 -2.66 -29.54 -8.82
C SER A 61 -1.63 -30.68 -8.90
N SER A 62 -0.74 -30.65 -9.89
CA SER A 62 0.30 -31.67 -10.06
C SER A 62 1.52 -31.52 -9.13
N LEU A 63 1.68 -30.36 -8.48
CA LEU A 63 2.78 -30.14 -7.54
C LEU A 63 2.69 -31.10 -6.34
N ASP A 64 3.83 -31.65 -5.94
CA ASP A 64 3.97 -32.40 -4.68
C ASP A 64 3.89 -31.43 -3.49
N LYS A 65 2.82 -31.57 -2.71
CA LYS A 65 2.52 -30.75 -1.53
C LYS A 65 2.72 -31.51 -0.22
N SER A 66 3.29 -32.72 -0.25
CA SER A 66 3.46 -33.58 0.93
C SER A 66 4.23 -32.92 2.07
N ASN A 67 5.11 -31.97 1.77
CA ASN A 67 5.91 -31.22 2.73
C ASN A 67 5.47 -29.76 2.91
N TRP A 68 4.30 -29.38 2.40
CA TRP A 68 3.78 -28.02 2.57
C TRP A 68 2.98 -27.96 3.87
N PRO A 69 3.15 -26.91 4.69
CA PRO A 69 2.23 -26.67 5.81
C PRO A 69 0.80 -26.49 5.32
N ASP A 70 -0.19 -26.98 6.06
CA ASP A 70 -1.62 -26.83 5.71
C ASP A 70 -1.99 -25.36 5.50
N ALA A 71 -1.48 -24.46 6.34
CA ALA A 71 -1.67 -23.01 6.21
C ALA A 71 -1.21 -22.45 4.86
N LEU A 72 -0.17 -23.04 4.23
CA LEU A 72 0.25 -22.65 2.88
C LEU A 72 -0.74 -23.14 1.83
N ILE A 73 -1.21 -24.37 1.96
CA ILE A 73 -2.19 -24.97 1.04
C ILE A 73 -3.48 -24.15 1.07
N GLU A 74 -4.03 -23.86 2.26
CA GLU A 74 -5.23 -23.04 2.45
C GLU A 74 -5.04 -21.62 1.87
N MET A 75 -3.88 -21.00 2.09
CA MET A 75 -3.57 -19.68 1.55
C MET A 75 -3.53 -19.70 0.01
N GLU A 76 -2.94 -20.72 -0.60
CA GLU A 76 -2.89 -20.88 -2.06
C GLU A 76 -4.27 -21.13 -2.67
N GLU A 77 -5.07 -22.01 -2.07
CA GLU A 77 -6.45 -22.30 -2.51
C GLU A 77 -7.31 -21.04 -2.45
N SER A 78 -7.20 -20.26 -1.36
CA SER A 78 -7.86 -18.95 -1.25
C SER A 78 -7.44 -17.95 -2.33
N GLN A 79 -6.21 -18.03 -2.85
CA GLN A 79 -5.76 -17.20 -3.97
C GLN A 79 -6.19 -17.79 -5.33
N GLN A 80 -6.34 -19.11 -5.44
CA GLN A 80 -6.86 -19.77 -6.63
C GLN A 80 -8.31 -19.35 -6.92
N ASP A 81 -9.13 -19.21 -5.89
CA ASP A 81 -10.52 -18.73 -6.00
C ASP A 81 -10.63 -17.26 -6.45
N LYS A 82 -9.52 -16.52 -6.30
CA LYS A 82 -9.41 -15.11 -6.68
C LYS A 82 -8.79 -14.91 -8.07
N LEU A 83 -8.45 -15.97 -8.80
CA LEU A 83 -7.92 -15.85 -10.16
C LEU A 83 -8.93 -15.14 -11.06
N GLY A 84 -8.51 -14.03 -11.66
CA GLY A 84 -9.39 -13.24 -12.52
C GLY A 84 -8.85 -11.84 -12.84
N PRO A 85 -9.58 -11.10 -13.71
CA PRO A 85 -9.20 -9.77 -14.15
C PRO A 85 -8.96 -8.80 -13.01
N ARG A 86 -7.99 -7.89 -13.22
CA ARG A 86 -7.61 -6.85 -12.26
C ARG A 86 -7.85 -5.44 -12.77
N SER A 87 -8.32 -5.27 -14.01
CA SER A 87 -8.56 -3.99 -14.67
C SER A 87 -10.02 -3.55 -14.67
N ILE A 88 -10.91 -4.38 -14.13
CA ILE A 88 -12.35 -4.09 -14.06
C ILE A 88 -12.59 -3.10 -12.93
N ALA A 89 -13.16 -1.94 -13.27
CA ALA A 89 -13.62 -0.92 -12.34
C ALA A 89 -15.15 -0.93 -12.29
N LYS A 90 -15.70 -1.01 -11.08
CA LYS A 90 -17.15 -0.95 -10.88
C LYS A 90 -17.68 0.47 -11.12
N PRO A 91 -18.91 0.62 -11.65
CA PRO A 91 -19.52 1.93 -11.85
C PRO A 91 -19.72 2.67 -10.53
N TRP A 92 -19.83 4.00 -10.60
CA TRP A 92 -20.07 4.87 -9.44
C TRP A 92 -21.23 4.39 -8.57
N SER A 93 -22.32 3.90 -9.17
CA SER A 93 -23.49 3.40 -8.44
C SER A 93 -23.14 2.29 -7.41
N GLU A 94 -22.11 1.49 -7.66
CA GLU A 94 -21.65 0.42 -6.76
C GLU A 94 -20.57 0.88 -5.76
N VAL A 95 -19.72 1.84 -6.16
CA VAL A 95 -18.62 2.31 -5.30
C VAL A 95 -18.98 3.54 -4.47
N ARG A 96 -20.08 4.23 -4.79
CA ARG A 96 -20.55 5.47 -4.16
C ARG A 96 -20.51 5.43 -2.64
N LYS A 97 -21.04 4.35 -2.04
CA LYS A 97 -21.08 4.18 -0.59
C LYS A 97 -19.68 4.29 0.04
N SER A 98 -18.66 3.72 -0.61
CA SER A 98 -17.30 3.73 -0.09
C SER A 98 -16.68 5.12 0.07
N VAL A 99 -17.16 6.12 -0.68
CA VAL A 99 -16.77 7.53 -0.48
C VAL A 99 -17.49 8.12 0.74
N TYR A 100 -18.79 7.87 0.89
CA TYR A 100 -19.57 8.42 1.99
C TYR A 100 -19.22 7.82 3.34
N ASP A 101 -18.77 6.55 3.38
CA ASP A 101 -18.31 5.86 4.58
C ASP A 101 -17.19 6.63 5.31
N TYR A 102 -16.33 7.36 4.57
CA TYR A 102 -15.30 8.21 5.16
C TYR A 102 -15.87 9.30 6.07
N PHE A 103 -17.06 9.80 5.79
CA PHE A 103 -17.70 10.93 6.47
C PHE A 103 -18.78 10.51 7.49
N GLU A 104 -19.03 9.21 7.66
CA GLU A 104 -19.90 8.71 8.72
C GLU A 104 -19.31 9.09 10.10
N SER A 105 -20.14 9.31 11.11
CA SER A 105 -19.65 9.60 12.47
C SER A 105 -19.00 8.37 13.08
N SER A 106 -17.95 8.56 13.89
CA SER A 106 -17.45 7.51 14.79
C SER A 106 -18.12 7.63 16.16
N SER A 107 -18.41 6.51 16.80
CA SER A 107 -18.88 6.43 18.20
C SER A 107 -17.75 6.14 19.18
N GLY A 108 -16.58 5.71 18.70
CA GLY A 108 -15.46 5.30 19.53
C GLY A 108 -14.83 6.46 20.28
N LYS A 109 -14.45 6.22 21.53
CA LYS A 109 -13.73 7.19 22.35
C LYS A 109 -12.47 6.55 22.91
N LEU A 110 -11.36 7.22 22.67
CA LEU A 110 -10.05 6.91 23.22
C LEU A 110 -9.65 8.04 24.18
N VAL A 111 -9.06 7.67 25.31
CA VAL A 111 -8.34 8.62 26.16
C VAL A 111 -6.85 8.48 25.86
N CYS A 112 -6.24 9.51 25.27
CA CYS A 112 -4.80 9.54 25.03
C CYS A 112 -4.08 9.81 26.36
N ASN A 113 -3.65 8.75 27.03
CA ASN A 113 -2.99 8.82 28.33
C ASN A 113 -1.49 8.48 28.23
N ASP A 114 -0.79 8.56 29.35
CA ASP A 114 0.64 8.26 29.38
C ASP A 114 0.98 6.80 29.06
N SER A 115 0.11 5.82 29.33
CA SER A 115 0.38 4.42 28.99
C SER A 115 0.39 4.20 27.47
N VAL A 116 -0.51 4.86 26.74
CA VAL A 116 -0.54 4.86 25.27
C VAL A 116 0.64 5.64 24.66
N LEU A 117 1.00 6.78 25.24
CA LEU A 117 2.04 7.65 24.69
C LEU A 117 3.47 7.17 25.02
N SER A 118 3.67 6.54 26.18
CA SER A 118 5.00 6.16 26.69
C SER A 118 5.83 5.27 25.76
N PRO A 119 5.26 4.29 25.02
CA PRO A 119 6.05 3.44 24.12
C PRO A 119 6.60 4.19 22.91
N PHE A 120 6.01 5.35 22.57
CA PHE A 120 6.54 6.26 21.57
C PHE A 120 7.59 7.23 22.16
N LYS A 121 7.66 7.34 23.49
CA LYS A 121 8.65 8.18 24.18
C LYS A 121 10.02 7.50 24.11
N THR A 122 10.86 8.03 23.26
CA THR A 122 12.22 7.54 23.01
C THR A 122 13.24 8.63 23.28
N ALA A 123 14.52 8.27 23.44
CA ALA A 123 15.59 9.27 23.47
C ALA A 123 15.52 10.14 22.19
N GLY A 124 15.47 11.47 22.34
CA GLY A 124 15.38 12.39 21.21
C GLY A 124 13.95 12.74 20.75
N MET A 125 12.95 12.73 21.64
CA MET A 125 11.68 13.41 21.36
C MET A 125 11.86 14.91 21.16
N ARG A 126 10.96 15.53 20.40
CA ARG A 126 10.92 16.97 20.14
C ARG A 126 12.18 17.54 19.46
N VAL A 127 12.85 16.74 18.64
CA VAL A 127 14.08 17.15 17.94
C VAL A 127 13.88 17.33 16.45
N LEU A 128 12.85 16.69 15.85
CA LEU A 128 12.66 16.73 14.41
C LEU A 128 12.34 18.15 13.93
N ARG A 129 12.84 18.45 12.74
CA ARG A 129 12.63 19.70 11.99
C ARG A 129 12.15 19.36 10.59
N PRO A 130 11.30 20.19 9.96
CA PRO A 130 10.91 19.99 8.57
C PRO A 130 12.13 20.10 7.64
N LEU A 131 12.10 19.35 6.53
CA LEU A 131 13.08 19.48 5.46
C LEU A 131 12.96 20.82 4.73
N SER A 132 14.03 21.23 4.05
CA SER A 132 13.94 22.36 3.12
C SER A 132 13.06 22.00 1.91
N THR A 133 12.62 23.02 1.19
CA THR A 133 11.88 22.87 -0.06
C THR A 133 12.66 22.08 -1.11
N GLU A 134 13.95 22.36 -1.27
CA GLU A 134 14.83 21.70 -2.24
C GLU A 134 14.97 20.21 -1.89
N GLN A 135 15.21 19.93 -0.62
CA GLN A 135 15.29 18.56 -0.09
C GLN A 135 13.97 17.81 -0.27
N THR A 136 12.84 18.51 -0.16
CA THR A 136 11.51 17.94 -0.36
C THR A 136 11.32 17.57 -1.83
N ILE A 137 11.56 18.52 -2.76
CA ILE A 137 11.40 18.33 -4.22
C ILE A 137 12.22 17.16 -4.77
N GLN A 138 13.41 16.94 -4.22
CA GLN A 138 14.26 15.80 -4.60
C GLN A 138 13.68 14.44 -4.21
N ARG A 139 12.82 14.41 -3.18
CA ARG A 139 12.33 13.16 -2.56
C ARG A 139 10.95 12.73 -3.06
N ILE A 140 10.09 13.67 -3.44
CA ILE A 140 8.71 13.38 -3.87
C ILE A 140 8.68 12.60 -5.20
N LYS A 141 7.73 11.69 -5.33
CA LYS A 141 7.48 10.92 -6.55
C LYS A 141 6.87 11.77 -7.66
N LYS A 142 7.69 12.17 -8.64
CA LYS A 142 7.33 13.10 -9.74
C LYS A 142 6.40 12.51 -10.80
N SER A 143 6.37 11.19 -10.98
CA SER A 143 5.53 10.51 -11.98
C SER A 143 4.04 10.46 -11.66
N THR A 144 3.66 10.67 -10.40
CA THR A 144 2.26 10.57 -9.96
C THR A 144 1.47 11.82 -10.31
N SER A 145 0.13 11.71 -10.28
CA SER A 145 -0.76 12.85 -10.53
C SER A 145 -0.52 13.98 -9.51
N SER A 146 -0.57 15.22 -9.98
CA SER A 146 -0.47 16.46 -9.22
C SER A 146 -1.78 16.81 -8.50
N GLY A 147 -2.85 16.05 -8.73
CA GLY A 147 -4.19 16.44 -8.31
C GLY A 147 -4.60 17.78 -8.93
N LEU A 148 -5.62 18.40 -8.34
CA LEU A 148 -6.04 19.76 -8.70
C LEU A 148 -4.94 20.78 -8.35
N PRO A 149 -4.83 21.88 -9.12
CA PRO A 149 -5.69 22.26 -10.25
C PRO A 149 -5.24 21.70 -11.61
N PHE A 150 -4.12 20.97 -11.70
CA PHE A 150 -3.49 20.65 -12.99
C PHE A 150 -3.84 19.28 -13.58
N VAL A 151 -4.15 18.29 -12.74
CA VAL A 151 -4.51 16.92 -13.12
C VAL A 151 -3.50 16.34 -14.14
N THR A 152 -2.22 16.46 -13.83
CA THR A 152 -1.09 16.02 -14.69
C THR A 152 0.03 15.45 -13.82
N ARG A 153 1.19 15.05 -14.36
CA ARG A 153 2.28 14.56 -13.50
C ARG A 153 2.86 15.67 -12.64
N LYS A 154 3.17 15.38 -11.38
CA LYS A 154 3.78 16.32 -10.43
C LYS A 154 5.05 16.96 -11.00
N GLY A 155 5.91 16.16 -11.64
CA GLY A 155 7.17 16.64 -12.24
C GLY A 155 6.99 17.75 -13.28
N ASP A 156 5.88 17.73 -14.01
CA ASP A 156 5.61 18.70 -15.09
C ASP A 156 5.18 20.07 -14.54
N VAL A 157 4.69 20.14 -13.29
CA VAL A 157 4.10 21.35 -12.70
C VAL A 157 4.75 21.81 -11.40
N ILE A 158 5.72 21.07 -10.85
CA ILE A 158 6.33 21.40 -9.56
C ILE A 158 6.96 22.80 -9.53
N ALA A 159 7.63 23.22 -10.62
CA ALA A 159 8.27 24.53 -10.70
C ALA A 159 7.25 25.67 -10.69
N VAL A 160 6.14 25.52 -11.43
CA VAL A 160 5.07 26.54 -11.41
C VAL A 160 4.36 26.55 -10.06
N THR A 161 4.08 25.39 -9.45
CA THR A 161 3.48 25.29 -8.10
C THR A 161 4.30 26.02 -7.04
N MET A 162 5.63 26.10 -7.20
CA MET A 162 6.53 26.76 -6.25
C MET A 162 6.76 28.26 -6.50
N SER A 163 6.39 28.80 -7.67
CA SER A 163 6.66 30.20 -8.01
C SER A 163 5.81 31.19 -7.21
N ASP A 164 6.36 32.37 -6.85
CA ASP A 164 5.67 33.41 -6.07
C ASP A 164 4.37 33.92 -6.74
N SER A 165 4.26 33.79 -8.07
CA SER A 165 3.04 34.07 -8.85
C SER A 165 1.86 33.16 -8.50
N MET A 166 2.12 32.07 -7.78
CA MET A 166 1.17 31.02 -7.39
C MET A 166 0.84 31.00 -5.89
N LYS A 167 1.14 32.08 -5.15
CA LYS A 167 0.41 32.37 -3.91
C LYS A 167 -1.10 32.46 -4.15
N ALA A 168 -1.55 32.73 -5.38
CA ALA A 168 -2.95 32.65 -5.78
C ALA A 168 -3.51 31.21 -5.91
N LEU A 169 -2.65 30.17 -5.92
CA LEU A 169 -3.03 28.75 -5.86
C LEU A 169 -2.70 28.07 -4.52
N SER A 170 -2.38 28.86 -3.49
CA SER A 170 -2.38 28.44 -2.08
C SER A 170 -3.80 28.18 -1.53
N ARG A 171 -4.79 28.01 -2.42
CA ARG A 171 -6.12 27.55 -2.07
C ARG A 171 -6.03 26.09 -1.66
N PHE A 172 -6.75 25.73 -0.61
CA PHE A 172 -6.98 24.35 -0.21
C PHE A 172 -7.87 23.67 -1.27
N TRP A 173 -7.25 23.05 -2.27
CA TRP A 173 -7.96 22.32 -3.33
C TRP A 173 -8.48 20.98 -2.82
N PRO A 174 -9.68 20.55 -3.22
CA PRO A 174 -10.14 19.20 -2.91
C PRO A 174 -9.28 18.15 -3.62
N ALA A 175 -9.32 16.94 -3.08
CA ALA A 175 -8.82 15.76 -3.77
C ALA A 175 -9.68 15.45 -5.00
N ALA A 176 -9.04 15.04 -6.10
CA ALA A 176 -9.76 14.41 -7.20
C ALA A 176 -9.91 12.90 -6.90
N MET A 177 -11.11 12.35 -7.07
CA MET A 177 -11.32 10.90 -6.93
C MET A 177 -10.61 10.15 -8.07
N TYR A 178 -9.83 9.14 -7.70
CA TYR A 178 -9.30 8.11 -8.58
C TYR A 178 -9.71 6.72 -8.07
N GLU A 179 -9.48 5.69 -8.88
CA GLU A 179 -9.81 4.31 -8.54
C GLU A 179 -8.58 3.40 -8.61
N ARG A 180 -8.49 2.41 -7.73
CA ARG A 180 -7.57 1.28 -7.86
C ARG A 180 -8.37 0.00 -7.92
N THR A 181 -8.03 -0.86 -8.85
CA THR A 181 -8.76 -2.11 -9.09
C THR A 181 -7.92 -3.30 -8.66
N GLN A 182 -8.61 -4.33 -8.18
CA GLN A 182 -8.02 -5.60 -7.78
C GLN A 182 -8.86 -6.73 -8.38
N GLU A 183 -8.35 -7.95 -8.24
CA GLU A 183 -9.07 -9.18 -8.57
C GLU A 183 -10.50 -9.20 -7.99
N GLN A 184 -11.39 -9.96 -8.62
CA GLN A 184 -12.82 -10.07 -8.27
C GLN A 184 -13.60 -8.73 -8.37
N GLY A 185 -13.12 -7.79 -9.18
CA GLY A 185 -13.80 -6.50 -9.40
C GLY A 185 -13.79 -5.56 -8.20
N LYS A 186 -12.91 -5.81 -7.20
CA LYS A 186 -12.77 -4.92 -6.05
C LYS A 186 -12.20 -3.58 -6.51
N THR A 187 -13.00 -2.52 -6.36
CA THR A 187 -12.65 -1.14 -6.73
C THR A 187 -12.49 -0.31 -5.46
N ARG A 188 -11.32 0.31 -5.28
CA ARG A 188 -10.98 1.15 -4.12
C ARG A 188 -10.89 2.61 -4.54
N VAL A 189 -11.41 3.49 -3.69
CA VAL A 189 -11.28 4.94 -3.85
C VAL A 189 -9.88 5.39 -3.46
N VAL A 190 -9.29 6.22 -4.31
CA VAL A 190 -8.01 6.89 -4.05
C VAL A 190 -8.19 8.40 -4.08
N TRP A 191 -7.70 9.04 -3.04
CA TRP A 191 -7.73 10.50 -2.88
C TRP A 191 -6.57 11.13 -3.62
N GLY A 192 -6.82 11.71 -4.79
CA GLY A 192 -5.82 12.44 -5.55
C GLY A 192 -5.51 13.81 -4.95
N ILE A 193 -4.71 13.83 -3.89
CA ILE A 193 -4.33 15.03 -3.15
C ILE A 193 -3.56 16.01 -4.04
N ALA A 194 -3.90 17.29 -3.92
CA ALA A 194 -3.25 18.37 -4.66
C ALA A 194 -1.75 18.48 -4.30
N LEU A 195 -0.91 18.73 -5.30
CA LEU A 195 0.54 18.86 -5.13
C LEU A 195 0.91 19.94 -4.10
N GLY A 196 0.15 21.03 -4.00
CA GLY A 196 0.35 22.06 -2.98
C GLY A 196 0.21 21.53 -1.54
N GLN A 197 -0.73 20.62 -1.29
CA GLN A 197 -0.86 19.96 0.01
C GLN A 197 0.27 18.96 0.25
N ILE A 198 0.63 18.16 -0.76
CA ILE A 198 1.78 17.25 -0.68
C ILE A 198 3.07 18.01 -0.34
N LEU A 199 3.29 19.19 -0.92
CA LEU A 199 4.46 20.04 -0.65
C LEU A 199 4.48 20.64 0.77
N ARG A 200 3.32 20.78 1.42
CA ARG A 200 3.21 21.17 2.84
C ARG A 200 3.42 19.99 3.79
N GLU A 201 2.92 18.82 3.42
CA GLU A 201 3.05 17.59 4.21
C GLU A 201 4.48 17.01 4.17
N ALA A 202 5.07 16.93 2.97
CA ALA A 202 6.32 16.22 2.71
C ALA A 202 7.53 16.68 3.57
N PRO A 203 7.74 17.98 3.86
CA PRO A 203 8.80 18.44 4.74
C PRO A 203 8.77 17.80 6.13
N PHE A 204 7.58 17.54 6.67
CA PHE A 204 7.36 16.90 7.97
C PHE A 204 7.32 15.38 7.85
N PHE A 205 6.73 14.86 6.78
CA PHE A 205 6.59 13.42 6.58
C PHE A 205 7.94 12.70 6.50
N PHE A 206 8.91 13.20 5.71
CA PHE A 206 10.16 12.45 5.51
C PHE A 206 11.03 12.30 6.77
N PRO A 207 11.25 13.34 7.61
CA PRO A 207 11.93 13.19 8.89
C PRO A 207 11.21 12.22 9.83
N LEU A 208 9.87 12.30 9.88
CA LEU A 208 9.06 11.39 10.69
C LEU A 208 9.21 9.95 10.21
N LEU A 209 9.05 9.69 8.91
CA LEU A 209 9.20 8.37 8.31
C LEU A 209 10.56 7.77 8.66
N LYS A 210 11.63 8.56 8.55
CA LYS A 210 12.97 8.11 8.91
C LYS A 210 13.06 7.74 10.40
N ARG A 211 12.51 8.57 11.29
CA ARG A 211 12.50 8.28 12.73
C ARG A 211 11.70 7.03 13.08
N MET A 212 10.56 6.84 12.42
CA MET A 212 9.66 5.70 12.64
C MET A 212 10.21 4.40 12.04
N SER A 213 11.08 4.47 11.03
CA SER A 213 11.78 3.29 10.50
C SER A 213 12.73 2.64 11.50
N ASP A 214 13.10 3.34 12.57
CA ASP A 214 13.91 2.78 13.66
C ASP A 214 13.07 2.02 14.71
N SER A 215 11.73 2.06 14.60
CA SER A 215 10.83 1.38 15.51
C SER A 215 10.80 -0.13 15.23
N PRO A 216 10.95 -1.01 16.25
CA PRO A 216 11.00 -2.46 16.03
C PRO A 216 9.70 -3.03 15.44
N TRP A 217 8.57 -2.33 15.64
CA TRP A 217 7.24 -2.73 15.19
C TRP A 217 6.86 -2.24 13.79
N LEU A 218 7.75 -1.52 13.10
CA LEU A 218 7.57 -1.01 11.74
C LEU A 218 8.65 -1.51 10.77
N SER A 219 9.05 -2.79 10.90
CA SER A 219 10.10 -3.36 10.05
C SER A 219 9.80 -3.25 8.54
N ALA A 220 8.52 -3.18 8.17
CA ALA A 220 8.07 -3.01 6.79
C ALA A 220 8.57 -1.71 6.13
N LEU A 221 8.89 -0.67 6.91
CA LEU A 221 9.49 0.56 6.38
C LEU A 221 10.95 0.37 5.92
N LEU A 222 11.61 -0.69 6.39
CA LEU A 222 12.99 -1.05 6.01
C LEU A 222 13.04 -2.05 4.85
N GLY A 223 11.96 -2.81 4.67
CA GLY A 223 11.75 -3.70 3.53
C GLY A 223 11.57 -5.18 3.89
N PRO A 224 11.37 -6.04 2.89
CA PRO A 224 10.85 -7.38 3.12
C PRO A 224 11.82 -8.30 3.87
N GLU A 225 13.14 -8.12 3.72
CA GLU A 225 14.14 -8.84 4.54
C GLU A 225 14.11 -8.43 6.01
N ALA A 226 13.84 -7.16 6.31
CA ALA A 226 13.68 -6.70 7.69
C ALA A 226 12.40 -7.27 8.31
N VAL A 227 11.32 -7.39 7.53
CA VAL A 227 10.09 -8.08 7.93
C VAL A 227 10.36 -9.54 8.24
N ASP A 228 11.11 -10.27 7.40
CA ASP A 228 11.50 -11.66 7.72
C ASP A 228 12.20 -11.77 9.07
N ILE A 229 13.17 -10.89 9.34
CA ILE A 229 13.93 -10.89 10.61
C ILE A 229 12.99 -10.62 11.79
N ALA A 230 12.07 -9.67 11.66
CA ALA A 230 11.15 -9.31 12.71
C ALA A 230 10.12 -10.42 12.98
N MET A 231 9.54 -11.00 11.92
CA MET A 231 8.58 -12.10 12.02
C MET A 231 9.21 -13.38 12.56
N ASP A 232 10.46 -13.69 12.18
CA ASP A 232 11.22 -14.81 12.75
C ASP A 232 11.36 -14.69 14.26
N ARG A 233 11.73 -13.49 14.75
CA ARG A 233 11.86 -13.21 16.19
C ARG A 233 10.50 -13.28 16.88
N LEU A 234 9.47 -12.66 16.30
CA LEU A 234 8.12 -12.61 16.85
C LEU A 234 7.53 -14.01 17.02
N ILE A 235 7.58 -14.85 15.99
CA ILE A 235 7.02 -16.22 16.02
C ILE A 235 7.80 -17.09 17.00
N LYS A 236 9.13 -17.05 16.98
CA LYS A 236 9.95 -17.82 17.94
C LYS A 236 9.67 -17.38 19.38
N TYR A 237 9.51 -16.08 19.62
CA TYR A 237 9.14 -15.57 20.94
C TYR A 237 7.75 -16.06 21.37
N ALA A 238 6.77 -16.04 20.47
CA ALA A 238 5.43 -16.54 20.75
C ALA A 238 5.44 -18.01 21.17
N ILE A 239 6.12 -18.87 20.40
CA ILE A 239 6.23 -20.31 20.68
C ILE A 239 6.93 -20.56 22.02
N LEU A 240 8.02 -19.83 22.32
CA LEU A 240 8.79 -20.01 23.56
C LEU A 240 8.01 -19.57 24.81
N ASN A 241 7.05 -18.67 24.67
CA ASN A 241 6.31 -18.07 25.79
C ASN A 241 4.82 -18.44 25.80
N ASP A 242 4.41 -19.41 24.95
CA ASP A 242 3.03 -19.88 24.85
C ASP A 242 2.01 -18.75 24.61
N LEU A 243 2.35 -17.83 23.69
CA LEU A 243 1.50 -16.70 23.30
C LEU A 243 0.79 -16.99 21.98
N SER A 244 -0.45 -16.51 21.87
CA SER A 244 -1.20 -16.50 20.62
C SER A 244 -0.68 -15.40 19.70
N ILE A 245 -0.43 -15.75 18.45
CA ILE A 245 -0.12 -14.84 17.35
C ILE A 245 -1.43 -14.43 16.68
N VAL A 246 -1.80 -13.17 16.82
CA VAL A 246 -3.03 -12.60 16.29
C VAL A 246 -2.69 -11.71 15.10
N THR A 247 -3.09 -12.13 13.90
CA THR A 247 -3.11 -11.30 12.69
C THR A 247 -4.49 -10.69 12.56
N ILE A 248 -4.58 -9.36 12.63
CA ILE A 248 -5.86 -8.65 12.63
C ILE A 248 -6.26 -8.20 11.22
N ASP A 249 -7.52 -8.41 10.82
CA ASP A 249 -8.09 -7.88 9.57
C ASP A 249 -9.14 -6.80 9.89
N PHE A 250 -8.99 -5.61 9.32
CA PHE A 250 -9.96 -4.53 9.46
C PHE A 250 -10.82 -4.37 8.21
N SER A 251 -12.09 -4.09 8.42
CA SER A 251 -13.00 -3.65 7.37
C SER A 251 -13.02 -2.13 7.28
N ARG A 252 -12.63 -1.59 6.12
CA ARG A 252 -12.68 -0.13 5.83
C ARG A 252 -11.86 0.70 6.84
N PHE A 253 -10.69 0.22 7.24
CA PHE A 253 -9.79 0.86 8.23
C PHE A 253 -9.65 2.38 8.08
N ASP A 254 -9.31 2.86 6.87
CA ASP A 254 -9.13 4.29 6.61
C ASP A 254 -10.37 5.12 6.99
N THR A 255 -11.56 4.57 6.80
CA THR A 255 -12.83 5.25 7.12
C THR A 255 -13.13 5.28 8.61
N THR A 256 -12.55 4.37 9.40
CA THR A 256 -12.83 4.21 10.83
C THR A 256 -11.85 4.96 11.71
N VAL A 257 -10.62 5.21 11.24
CA VAL A 257 -9.65 6.04 11.99
C VAL A 257 -10.08 7.51 11.88
N LYS A 258 -10.70 8.04 12.95
CA LYS A 258 -11.17 9.44 13.10
C LYS A 258 -11.46 9.77 14.57
N GLY A 259 -11.79 11.04 14.86
CA GLY A 259 -12.08 11.48 16.23
C GLY A 259 -10.89 11.29 17.17
N SER A 260 -11.15 10.88 18.40
CA SER A 260 -10.14 10.77 19.46
C SER A 260 -8.97 9.83 19.15
N LEU A 261 -9.20 8.80 18.32
CA LEU A 261 -8.11 7.92 17.88
C LEU A 261 -7.12 8.70 17.00
N MET A 262 -7.63 9.46 16.04
CA MET A 262 -6.80 10.30 15.18
C MET A 262 -6.17 11.45 15.99
N ASP A 263 -6.87 12.00 17.00
CA ASP A 263 -6.34 13.06 17.87
C ASP A 263 -5.08 12.58 18.61
N CYS A 264 -5.14 11.37 19.17
CA CYS A 264 -4.00 10.76 19.86
C CYS A 264 -2.85 10.46 18.89
N SER A 265 -3.15 9.99 17.67
CA SER A 265 -2.13 9.74 16.64
C SER A 265 -1.39 11.02 16.24
N TRP A 266 -2.08 12.14 16.06
CA TRP A 266 -1.43 13.42 15.77
C TRP A 266 -0.69 14.00 16.97
N GLU A 267 -1.11 13.69 18.20
CA GLU A 267 -0.35 14.01 19.40
C GLU A 267 0.99 13.27 19.44
N VAL A 268 1.00 11.97 19.09
CA VAL A 268 2.24 11.20 18.92
C VAL A 268 3.15 11.85 17.87
N ILE A 269 2.59 12.21 16.71
CA ILE A 269 3.35 12.87 15.64
C ILE A 269 3.96 14.20 16.11
N ARG A 270 3.16 15.09 16.71
CA ARG A 270 3.62 16.39 17.24
C ARG A 270 4.79 16.23 18.21
N ASN A 271 4.73 15.22 19.07
CA ASN A 271 5.73 14.97 20.08
C ASN A 271 7.11 14.57 19.53
N PHE A 272 7.24 14.21 18.25
CA PHE A 272 8.54 14.03 17.59
C PHE A 272 9.20 15.35 17.15
N PHE A 273 8.42 16.40 16.90
CA PHE A 273 8.91 17.67 16.35
C PHE A 273 9.18 18.73 17.42
N GLN A 274 10.06 19.67 17.10
CA GLN A 274 10.31 20.82 17.98
C GLN A 274 9.02 21.62 18.20
N PRO A 275 8.75 22.09 19.44
CA PRO A 275 7.47 22.76 19.76
C PRO A 275 7.17 23.98 18.89
N SER A 276 8.18 24.64 18.33
CA SER A 276 8.01 25.77 17.41
C SER A 276 7.24 25.43 16.13
N TYR A 277 7.13 24.15 15.77
CA TYR A 277 6.41 23.69 14.57
C TYR A 277 5.02 23.11 14.88
N SER A 278 4.52 23.20 16.12
CA SER A 278 3.22 22.64 16.48
C SER A 278 2.08 23.25 15.64
N GLY A 279 2.11 24.57 15.42
CA GLY A 279 1.11 25.25 14.61
C GLY A 279 1.08 24.81 13.14
N ASP A 280 2.24 24.48 12.56
CA ASP A 280 2.31 23.93 11.21
C ASP A 280 1.68 22.53 11.15
N LEU A 281 1.97 21.69 12.14
CA LEU A 281 1.39 20.34 12.25
C LEU A 281 -0.11 20.38 12.51
N ASP A 282 -0.60 21.33 13.31
CA ASP A 282 -2.05 21.52 13.55
C ASP A 282 -2.76 21.94 12.25
N SER A 283 -2.13 22.80 11.44
CA SER A 283 -2.64 23.15 10.12
C SER A 283 -2.65 21.94 9.17
N ILE A 284 -1.59 21.13 9.17
CA ILE A 284 -1.50 19.92 8.33
C ILE A 284 -2.54 18.89 8.77
N GLU A 285 -2.73 18.68 10.07
CA GLU A 285 -3.76 17.80 10.61
C GLU A 285 -5.17 18.26 10.20
N SER A 286 -5.45 19.56 10.33
CA SER A 286 -6.73 20.13 9.91
C SER A 286 -7.00 19.88 8.44
N ASP A 287 -6.01 20.08 7.58
CA ASP A 287 -6.09 19.82 6.15
C ASP A 287 -6.25 18.32 5.85
N PHE A 288 -5.54 17.45 6.58
CA PHE A 288 -5.65 16.00 6.45
C PHE A 288 -7.06 15.48 6.79
N ARG A 289 -7.72 16.09 7.77
CA ARG A 289 -9.07 15.69 8.25
C ARG A 289 -10.23 16.24 7.43
N ASN A 290 -10.00 17.35 6.73
CA ASN A 290 -11.08 18.15 6.15
C ASN A 290 -10.96 18.34 4.63
N VAL A 291 -9.95 17.74 3.98
CA VAL A 291 -9.84 17.80 2.52
C VAL A 291 -11.12 17.26 1.87
N GLY A 292 -11.74 18.04 0.99
CA GLY A 292 -12.91 17.54 0.27
C GLY A 292 -12.52 16.55 -0.82
N ILE A 293 -13.44 15.69 -1.28
CA ILE A 293 -13.24 14.83 -2.44
C ILE A 293 -14.23 15.17 -3.54
N LEU A 294 -13.72 15.45 -4.74
CA LEU A 294 -14.52 15.62 -5.94
C LEU A 294 -14.75 14.25 -6.59
N CYS A 295 -16.00 13.83 -6.60
CA CYS A 295 -16.49 12.59 -7.20
C CYS A 295 -17.64 12.89 -8.19
N PRO A 296 -18.24 11.88 -8.86
CA PRO A 296 -19.32 12.13 -9.81
C PRO A 296 -20.56 12.84 -9.22
N ASP A 297 -20.80 12.72 -7.91
CA ASP A 297 -21.88 13.45 -7.23
C ASP A 297 -21.55 14.94 -6.99
N GLY A 298 -20.31 15.37 -7.21
CA GLY A 298 -19.80 16.71 -6.91
C GLY A 298 -18.75 16.68 -5.80
N LEU A 299 -18.51 17.85 -5.20
CA LEU A 299 -17.58 17.98 -4.09
C LEU A 299 -18.25 17.53 -2.79
N VAL A 300 -17.77 16.44 -2.20
CA VAL A 300 -18.13 16.01 -0.84
C VAL A 300 -17.14 16.60 0.15
N SER A 301 -17.63 17.20 1.24
CA SER A 301 -16.76 17.83 2.26
C SER A 301 -17.32 17.65 3.66
N GLY A 302 -16.42 17.66 4.64
CA GLY A 302 -16.69 17.44 6.05
C GLY A 302 -15.50 16.74 6.68
N GLU A 303 -15.50 16.63 8.01
CA GLU A 303 -14.51 15.80 8.69
C GLU A 303 -14.67 14.34 8.25
N HIS A 304 -13.54 13.67 8.01
CA HIS A 304 -13.49 12.31 7.50
C HIS A 304 -12.34 11.50 8.11
N GLY A 305 -12.29 10.19 7.79
CA GLY A 305 -11.17 9.32 8.15
C GLY A 305 -9.87 9.61 7.37
N ILE A 306 -8.94 8.66 7.29
CA ILE A 306 -7.65 8.82 6.60
C ILE A 306 -7.85 8.99 5.07
N PRO A 307 -7.45 10.10 4.43
CA PRO A 307 -7.48 10.21 2.97
C PRO A 307 -6.32 9.42 2.36
N SER A 308 -6.61 8.40 1.54
CA SER A 308 -5.63 7.39 1.10
C SER A 308 -4.48 7.85 0.17
N GLY A 309 -4.44 9.13 -0.22
CA GLY A 309 -3.37 9.68 -1.06
C GLY A 309 -2.59 10.84 -0.44
N SER A 310 -2.76 11.10 0.85
CA SER A 310 -1.89 12.00 1.61
C SER A 310 -0.52 11.36 1.82
N MET A 311 0.53 12.17 2.01
CA MET A 311 1.84 11.65 2.44
C MET A 311 1.72 10.94 3.80
N PHE A 312 0.80 11.39 4.66
CA PHE A 312 0.64 10.88 6.01
C PHE A 312 -0.23 9.62 6.12
N THR A 313 -0.88 9.15 5.03
CA THR A 313 -1.82 8.02 5.05
C THR A 313 -1.29 6.81 5.81
N ASN A 314 -0.14 6.28 5.38
CA ASN A 314 0.39 5.06 5.97
C ASN A 314 0.88 5.28 7.40
N ILE A 315 1.56 6.40 7.68
CA ILE A 315 2.14 6.61 9.01
C ILE A 315 1.08 6.93 10.06
N VAL A 316 0.05 7.71 9.71
CA VAL A 316 -1.11 7.94 10.59
C VAL A 316 -1.88 6.65 10.79
N GLY A 317 -2.06 5.83 9.74
CA GLY A 317 -2.67 4.51 9.87
C GLY A 317 -1.89 3.61 10.85
N SER A 318 -0.59 3.44 10.63
CA SER A 318 0.27 2.62 11.50
C SER A 318 0.32 3.12 12.94
N ILE A 319 0.42 4.43 13.16
CA ILE A 319 0.40 5.02 14.51
C ILE A 319 -0.96 4.82 15.16
N SER A 320 -2.06 5.01 14.42
CA SER A 320 -3.41 4.80 14.96
C SER A 320 -3.65 3.35 15.33
N HIS A 321 -3.19 2.41 14.52
CA HIS A 321 -3.22 0.99 14.84
C HIS A 321 -2.41 0.73 16.12
N ALA A 322 -1.15 1.18 16.20
CA ALA A 322 -0.32 0.99 17.39
C ALA A 322 -0.93 1.62 18.66
N VAL A 323 -1.50 2.83 18.55
CA VAL A 323 -2.21 3.52 19.63
C VAL A 323 -3.41 2.71 20.10
N ALA A 324 -4.21 2.17 19.16
CA ALA A 324 -5.33 1.30 19.47
C ALA A 324 -4.86 0.02 20.18
N SER A 325 -3.83 -0.67 19.66
CA SER A 325 -3.27 -1.87 20.27
C SER A 325 -2.75 -1.58 21.69
N LEU A 326 -2.01 -0.50 21.90
CA LEU A 326 -1.47 -0.12 23.22
C LEU A 326 -2.56 0.23 24.22
N SER A 327 -3.67 0.82 23.77
CA SER A 327 -4.80 1.16 24.65
C SER A 327 -5.51 -0.05 25.25
N THR A 328 -5.26 -1.25 24.69
CA THR A 328 -5.78 -2.51 25.26
C THR A 328 -5.03 -2.92 26.52
N GLU A 329 -3.79 -2.46 26.71
CA GLU A 329 -2.87 -2.93 27.77
C GLU A 329 -2.58 -4.46 27.71
N LEU A 330 -2.95 -5.14 26.61
CA LEU A 330 -2.79 -6.59 26.42
C LEU A 330 -1.57 -6.96 25.57
N VAL A 331 -0.89 -5.98 24.97
CA VAL A 331 0.22 -6.21 24.04
C VAL A 331 1.46 -5.39 24.40
N ASP A 332 2.63 -5.95 24.10
CA ASP A 332 3.86 -5.17 23.95
C ASP A 332 4.01 -4.79 22.48
N ILE A 333 3.96 -3.49 22.20
CA ILE A 333 4.09 -2.99 20.83
C ILE A 333 5.44 -3.38 20.22
N ASN A 334 6.51 -3.52 20.99
CA ASN A 334 7.83 -3.92 20.46
C ASN A 334 7.87 -5.38 20.00
N LEU A 335 6.88 -6.18 20.39
CA LEU A 335 6.65 -7.55 19.93
C LEU A 335 5.51 -7.64 18.90
N SER A 336 5.14 -6.52 18.30
CA SER A 336 4.14 -6.45 17.23
C SER A 336 4.80 -6.09 15.89
N GLN A 337 4.09 -6.30 14.77
CA GLN A 337 4.45 -5.77 13.46
C GLN A 337 3.23 -5.11 12.84
N ILE A 338 3.36 -3.89 12.32
CA ILE A 338 2.23 -3.10 11.79
C ILE A 338 2.64 -2.43 10.48
N LEU A 339 1.70 -2.29 9.55
CA LEU A 339 1.80 -1.35 8.42
C LEU A 339 0.39 -0.93 7.98
N GLY A 340 -0.06 0.24 8.42
CA GLY A 340 -1.42 0.70 8.17
C GLY A 340 -2.45 -0.21 8.85
N ASP A 341 -3.35 -0.78 8.06
CA ASP A 341 -4.39 -1.70 8.51
C ASP A 341 -3.87 -3.12 8.79
N ASP A 342 -2.78 -3.55 8.16
CA ASP A 342 -2.20 -4.87 8.38
C ASP A 342 -1.38 -4.90 9.67
N GLY A 343 -1.59 -5.90 10.53
CA GLY A 343 -0.87 -6.01 11.81
C GLY A 343 -0.86 -7.40 12.44
N VAL A 344 0.22 -7.68 13.16
CA VAL A 344 0.45 -8.91 13.92
C VAL A 344 0.83 -8.56 15.35
N HIS A 345 0.15 -9.18 16.30
CA HIS A 345 0.32 -8.97 17.73
C HIS A 345 0.51 -10.29 18.47
N LEU A 346 1.24 -10.25 19.57
CA LEU A 346 1.30 -11.36 20.53
C LEU A 346 0.40 -11.06 21.70
N VAL A 347 -0.54 -11.96 21.97
CA VAL A 347 -1.57 -11.85 23.01
C VAL A 347 -1.62 -13.16 23.78
N ARG A 348 -1.95 -13.12 25.07
CA ARG A 348 -2.30 -14.34 25.80
C ARG A 348 -3.57 -14.95 25.19
N SER A 349 -3.60 -16.28 25.09
CA SER A 349 -4.67 -17.02 24.39
C SER A 349 -6.06 -16.74 24.96
N GLU A 350 -6.17 -16.57 26.28
CA GLU A 350 -7.42 -16.22 26.96
C GLU A 350 -7.90 -14.77 26.73
N SER A 351 -7.02 -13.90 26.23
CA SER A 351 -7.30 -12.47 26.02
C SER A 351 -7.49 -12.10 24.55
N VAL A 352 -7.51 -13.07 23.62
CA VAL A 352 -7.63 -12.80 22.17
C VAL A 352 -8.96 -12.10 21.85
N ASP A 353 -10.07 -12.57 22.38
CA ASP A 353 -11.38 -11.96 22.13
C ASP A 353 -11.45 -10.54 22.73
N GLU A 354 -10.96 -10.36 23.95
CA GLU A 354 -10.87 -9.05 24.60
C GLU A 354 -10.01 -8.06 23.80
N PHE A 355 -8.88 -8.54 23.27
CA PHE A 355 -8.01 -7.75 22.41
C PHE A 355 -8.74 -7.28 21.14
N LEU A 356 -9.43 -8.19 20.43
CA LEU A 356 -10.18 -7.84 19.22
C LEU A 356 -11.38 -6.92 19.52
N ASP A 357 -12.12 -7.17 20.60
CA ASP A 357 -13.26 -6.37 21.04
C ASP A 357 -12.86 -4.94 21.41
N SER A 358 -11.65 -4.75 21.94
CA SER A 358 -11.14 -3.43 22.30
C SER A 358 -11.05 -2.49 21.09
N PHE A 359 -10.71 -2.99 19.89
CA PHE A 359 -10.71 -2.17 18.67
C PHE A 359 -12.13 -1.72 18.28
N GLU A 360 -13.14 -2.58 18.48
CA GLU A 360 -14.53 -2.23 18.18
C GLU A 360 -15.05 -1.12 19.10
N GLN A 361 -14.62 -1.11 20.37
CA GLN A 361 -14.93 -0.04 21.33
C GLN A 361 -14.34 1.32 20.91
N LEU A 362 -13.24 1.30 20.16
CA LEU A 362 -12.63 2.49 19.56
C LEU A 362 -13.28 2.91 18.24
N GLY A 363 -14.36 2.25 17.83
CA GLY A 363 -15.12 2.55 16.61
C GLY A 363 -14.47 2.01 15.33
N MET A 364 -13.48 1.12 15.47
CA MET A 364 -12.91 0.37 14.36
C MET A 364 -13.77 -0.85 14.05
N ILE A 365 -13.65 -1.41 12.85
CA ILE A 365 -14.44 -2.58 12.44
C ILE A 365 -13.48 -3.72 12.18
N VAL A 366 -13.44 -4.67 13.10
CA VAL A 366 -12.61 -5.89 13.00
C VAL A 366 -13.40 -6.97 12.27
N ASN A 367 -12.77 -7.64 11.31
CA ASN A 367 -13.33 -8.82 10.68
C ASN A 367 -12.80 -10.07 11.39
N LYS A 368 -13.47 -10.49 12.47
CA LYS A 368 -13.02 -11.64 13.27
C LYS A 368 -12.89 -12.95 12.48
N GLU A 369 -13.71 -13.14 11.45
CA GLU A 369 -13.63 -14.33 10.57
C GLU A 369 -12.41 -14.32 9.65
N LYS A 370 -11.87 -13.13 9.32
CA LYS A 370 -10.66 -12.98 8.50
C LYS A 370 -9.41 -12.74 9.32
N SER A 371 -9.56 -12.32 10.57
CA SER A 371 -8.47 -12.33 11.54
C SER A 371 -8.01 -13.77 11.76
N LEU A 372 -6.70 -13.96 11.87
CA LEU A 372 -6.07 -15.26 12.08
C LEU A 372 -5.47 -15.28 13.48
N THR A 373 -5.84 -16.30 14.26
CA THR A 373 -5.20 -16.63 15.53
C THR A 373 -4.47 -17.96 15.38
N SER A 374 -3.17 -17.97 15.68
CA SER A 374 -2.34 -19.18 15.59
C SER A 374 -1.28 -19.18 16.70
N ASP A 375 -0.86 -20.36 17.13
CA ASP A 375 0.25 -20.59 18.05
C ASP A 375 1.60 -20.76 17.32
N ARG A 376 1.60 -20.85 15.98
CA ARG A 376 2.79 -21.26 15.21
C ARG A 376 3.11 -20.42 14.00
N TYR A 377 2.14 -19.76 13.38
CA TYR A 377 2.37 -19.02 12.14
C TYR A 377 1.59 -17.71 12.09
N SER A 378 1.90 -16.88 11.10
CA SER A 378 1.14 -15.66 10.84
C SER A 378 1.14 -15.35 9.35
N ILE A 379 0.12 -14.61 8.92
CA ILE A 379 0.09 -14.00 7.59
C ILE A 379 0.29 -12.50 7.80
N PHE A 380 1.28 -11.91 7.14
CA PHE A 380 1.51 -10.47 7.22
C PHE A 380 1.96 -9.95 5.87
N LEU A 381 1.40 -8.83 5.41
CA LEU A 381 1.71 -8.23 4.11
C LEU A 381 1.55 -9.22 2.96
N GLN A 382 0.50 -10.06 3.03
CA GLN A 382 0.18 -11.11 2.04
C GLN A 382 1.23 -12.22 1.94
N LYS A 383 2.05 -12.43 2.99
CA LYS A 383 3.02 -13.52 3.07
C LYS A 383 2.74 -14.39 4.27
N LEU A 384 2.85 -15.71 4.10
CA LEU A 384 2.85 -16.66 5.21
C LEU A 384 4.23 -16.71 5.85
N PHE A 385 4.29 -16.67 7.18
CA PHE A 385 5.49 -16.92 7.98
C PHE A 385 5.26 -18.17 8.82
N HIS A 386 5.92 -19.28 8.46
CA HIS A 386 5.74 -20.58 9.10
C HIS A 386 7.10 -21.20 9.50
N PRO A 387 7.26 -21.75 10.71
CA PRO A 387 8.52 -22.37 11.17
C PRO A 387 9.11 -23.42 10.23
N ASP A 388 8.24 -24.22 9.61
CA ASP A 388 8.65 -25.30 8.70
C ASP A 388 9.19 -24.77 7.36
N ILE A 389 8.93 -23.50 7.03
CA ILE A 389 9.48 -22.82 5.85
C ILE A 389 10.56 -21.84 6.30
N ASN A 390 11.73 -22.38 6.61
CA ASN A 390 12.89 -21.61 7.02
C ASN A 390 14.07 -21.81 6.05
N VAL A 391 14.88 -20.76 5.91
CA VAL A 391 16.13 -20.79 5.14
C VAL A 391 17.26 -20.49 6.11
N ASN A 392 18.17 -21.44 6.29
CA ASN A 392 19.29 -21.34 7.24
C ASN A 392 18.83 -21.01 8.68
N GLY A 393 17.73 -21.63 9.13
CA GLY A 393 17.19 -21.44 10.49
C GLY A 393 16.42 -20.14 10.71
N GLN A 394 16.16 -19.37 9.66
CA GLN A 394 15.34 -18.16 9.70
C GLN A 394 14.03 -18.35 8.95
N ILE A 395 12.90 -18.05 9.61
CA ILE A 395 11.57 -18.05 9.01
C ILE A 395 11.50 -16.98 7.92
N LYS A 396 10.96 -17.33 6.75
CA LYS A 396 10.85 -16.44 5.59
C LYS A 396 9.40 -16.24 5.19
N GLY A 397 9.07 -15.03 4.73
CA GLY A 397 7.77 -14.72 4.18
C GLY A 397 7.54 -15.39 2.83
N VAL A 398 6.54 -16.26 2.75
CA VAL A 398 6.15 -16.99 1.54
C VAL A 398 4.99 -16.29 0.85
N TYR A 399 5.24 -15.78 -0.36
CA TYR A 399 4.21 -15.16 -1.19
C TYR A 399 3.54 -16.20 -2.10
N PRO A 400 2.19 -16.25 -2.18
CA PRO A 400 1.50 -17.28 -2.95
C PRO A 400 1.77 -17.24 -4.45
N ILE A 401 2.05 -18.40 -5.06
CA ILE A 401 2.27 -18.56 -6.49
C ILE A 401 0.98 -18.42 -7.30
N ASN A 402 -0.21 -18.79 -6.77
CA ASN A 402 -1.48 -18.52 -7.45
C ASN A 402 -1.72 -17.02 -7.58
N ARG A 403 -1.34 -16.25 -6.55
CA ARG A 403 -1.37 -14.78 -6.59
C ARG A 403 -0.35 -14.21 -7.58
N GLY A 404 0.86 -14.76 -7.60
CA GLY A 404 1.89 -14.43 -8.58
C GLY A 404 1.41 -14.64 -10.02
N PHE A 405 0.90 -15.83 -10.32
CA PHE A 405 0.31 -16.20 -11.61
C PHE A 405 -0.79 -15.23 -12.05
N ASN A 406 -1.75 -14.91 -11.18
CA ASN A 406 -2.81 -13.96 -11.54
C ASN A 406 -2.23 -12.60 -11.94
N ARG A 407 -1.19 -12.15 -11.24
CA ARG A 407 -0.54 -10.88 -11.54
C ARG A 407 0.29 -10.94 -12.81
N LEU A 408 0.91 -12.07 -13.13
CA LEU A 408 1.61 -12.25 -14.40
C LEU A 408 0.66 -12.10 -15.60
N CYS A 409 -0.55 -12.66 -15.48
CA CYS A 409 -1.58 -12.64 -16.53
C CYS A 409 -2.41 -11.35 -16.58
N ASN A 410 -3.00 -10.95 -15.44
CA ASN A 410 -3.99 -9.87 -15.35
C ASN A 410 -3.34 -8.57 -14.87
N MET A 411 -3.26 -7.59 -15.78
CA MET A 411 -2.77 -6.25 -15.48
C MET A 411 -3.90 -5.39 -14.91
N GLU A 412 -3.54 -4.48 -14.00
CA GLU A 412 -4.49 -3.47 -13.51
C GLU A 412 -4.69 -2.37 -14.56
N ARG A 413 -3.59 -1.91 -15.17
CA ARG A 413 -3.54 -0.82 -16.14
C ARG A 413 -2.45 -1.11 -17.16
N TYR A 414 -2.58 -0.52 -18.34
CA TYR A 414 -1.50 -0.48 -19.31
C TYR A 414 -0.47 0.61 -18.94
N ASP A 415 0.80 0.32 -19.19
CA ASP A 415 1.92 1.23 -18.98
C ASP A 415 2.60 1.54 -20.31
N ASN A 416 2.83 2.82 -20.59
CA ASN A 416 3.41 3.27 -21.86
C ASN A 416 4.95 3.34 -21.79
N PHE A 417 5.58 2.19 -21.66
CA PHE A 417 7.03 2.02 -21.56
C PHE A 417 7.82 2.46 -22.79
N LYS A 418 7.17 2.65 -23.95
CA LYS A 418 7.82 3.11 -25.18
C LYS A 418 8.30 4.55 -25.08
N LEU A 419 7.64 5.39 -24.28
CA LEU A 419 8.07 6.77 -24.04
C LEU A 419 9.43 6.85 -23.34
N ASP A 420 9.79 5.78 -22.62
CA ASP A 420 11.03 5.68 -21.87
C ASP A 420 12.11 4.87 -22.63
N GLY A 421 11.88 4.57 -23.92
CA GLY A 421 12.84 3.84 -24.76
C GLY A 421 12.99 2.35 -24.45
N ILE A 422 12.13 1.79 -23.58
CA ILE A 422 12.17 0.38 -23.16
C ILE A 422 11.41 -0.48 -24.18
N SER A 423 12.01 -1.59 -24.60
CA SER A 423 11.33 -2.53 -25.49
C SER A 423 10.20 -3.27 -24.75
N GLY A 424 9.17 -3.73 -25.47
CA GLY A 424 8.11 -4.54 -24.86
C GLY A 424 8.63 -5.84 -24.25
N ALA A 425 9.62 -6.47 -24.90
CA ALA A 425 10.23 -7.70 -24.39
C ALA A 425 10.96 -7.45 -23.06
N ASP A 426 11.77 -6.40 -22.98
CA ASP A 426 12.47 -6.04 -21.73
C ASP A 426 11.50 -5.66 -20.62
N TYR A 427 10.48 -4.85 -20.93
CA TYR A 427 9.49 -4.41 -19.94
C TYR A 427 8.76 -5.59 -19.30
N PHE A 428 8.25 -6.51 -20.13
CA PHE A 428 7.53 -7.69 -19.62
C PHE A 428 8.47 -8.68 -18.95
N ALA A 429 9.71 -8.84 -19.41
CA ALA A 429 10.71 -9.66 -18.71
C ALA A 429 11.02 -9.12 -17.30
N ILE A 430 11.28 -7.81 -17.16
CA ILE A 430 11.53 -7.16 -15.86
C ILE A 430 10.31 -7.30 -14.94
N ARG A 431 9.11 -7.06 -15.49
CA ARG A 431 7.85 -7.18 -14.75
C ARG A 431 7.58 -8.61 -14.29
N ASP A 432 7.81 -9.60 -15.14
CA ASP A 432 7.51 -10.98 -14.80
C ASP A 432 8.50 -11.50 -13.74
N LEU A 433 9.79 -11.18 -13.90
CA LEU A 433 10.81 -11.44 -12.89
C LEU A 433 10.46 -10.78 -11.55
N SER A 434 10.02 -9.52 -11.53
CA SER A 434 9.69 -8.83 -10.28
C SER A 434 8.47 -9.43 -9.59
N ILE A 435 7.49 -9.90 -10.34
CA ILE A 435 6.32 -10.59 -9.78
C ILE A 435 6.74 -11.94 -9.18
N MET A 436 7.50 -12.74 -9.94
CA MET A 436 7.94 -14.07 -9.49
C MET A 436 8.86 -13.98 -8.28
N GLU A 437 9.79 -13.03 -8.23
CA GLU A 437 10.76 -12.90 -7.14
C GLU A 437 10.12 -12.77 -5.75
N ASN A 438 8.87 -12.29 -5.67
CA ASN A 438 8.14 -12.25 -4.42
C ASN A 438 7.93 -13.64 -3.80
N SER A 439 7.85 -14.67 -4.63
CA SER A 439 7.70 -16.07 -4.24
C SER A 439 9.03 -16.82 -4.11
N LYS A 440 10.19 -16.14 -4.03
CA LYS A 440 11.53 -16.80 -4.01
C LYS A 440 11.73 -17.85 -2.91
N TYR A 441 10.96 -17.76 -1.82
CA TYR A 441 10.97 -18.69 -0.69
C TYR A 441 9.83 -19.72 -0.72
N HIS A 442 8.97 -19.70 -1.73
CA HIS A 442 7.93 -20.70 -1.91
C HIS A 442 8.55 -22.08 -2.23
N PRO A 443 8.05 -23.20 -1.65
CA PRO A 443 8.61 -24.53 -1.89
C PRO A 443 8.68 -24.93 -3.36
N ALA A 444 7.63 -24.62 -4.14
CA ALA A 444 7.56 -24.86 -5.59
C ALA A 444 8.03 -23.66 -6.45
N PHE A 445 8.93 -22.82 -5.95
CA PHE A 445 9.36 -21.62 -6.66
C PHE A 445 10.03 -21.94 -8.00
N ARG A 446 10.88 -22.98 -8.06
CA ARG A 446 11.61 -23.33 -9.29
C ARG A 446 10.65 -23.82 -10.37
N GLU A 447 9.75 -24.71 -9.99
CA GLU A 447 8.71 -25.26 -10.84
C GLU A 447 7.81 -24.14 -11.38
N TYR A 448 7.42 -23.19 -10.53
CA TYR A 448 6.63 -22.02 -10.91
C TYR A 448 7.34 -21.16 -11.97
N VAL A 449 8.61 -20.81 -11.74
CA VAL A 449 9.41 -19.99 -12.68
C VAL A 449 9.57 -20.70 -14.02
N LEU A 450 9.90 -21.99 -14.01
CA LEU A 450 10.07 -22.77 -15.24
C LEU A 450 8.75 -22.99 -15.99
N TRP A 451 7.65 -23.20 -15.26
CA TRP A 451 6.34 -23.30 -15.89
C TRP A 451 5.99 -22.00 -16.63
N TRP A 452 6.19 -20.83 -16.00
CA TRP A 452 5.95 -19.56 -16.67
C TRP A 452 6.86 -19.37 -17.89
N ALA A 453 8.14 -19.69 -17.75
CA ALA A 453 9.10 -19.62 -18.84
C ALA A 453 8.69 -20.48 -20.04
N SER A 454 8.14 -21.68 -19.80
CA SER A 454 7.66 -22.58 -20.86
C SER A 454 6.53 -21.99 -21.72
N LYS A 455 5.79 -20.99 -21.19
CA LYS A 455 4.77 -20.26 -21.93
C LYS A 455 5.36 -19.11 -22.74
N SER A 456 6.55 -18.62 -22.42
CA SER A 456 7.16 -17.51 -23.16
C SER A 456 7.86 -18.00 -24.43
N LYS A 457 7.82 -17.18 -25.50
CA LYS A 457 8.65 -17.41 -26.71
C LYS A 457 10.11 -16.96 -26.50
N TYR A 458 10.33 -16.10 -25.51
CA TYR A 458 11.64 -15.53 -25.17
C TYR A 458 12.07 -16.04 -23.79
N PRO A 459 13.37 -16.10 -23.48
CA PRO A 459 13.89 -16.69 -22.23
C PRO A 459 13.46 -15.96 -20.95
N GLY A 460 12.66 -14.89 -21.03
CA GLY A 460 12.23 -14.10 -19.86
C GLY A 460 13.36 -13.28 -19.24
N ILE A 461 14.52 -13.21 -19.91
CA ILE A 461 15.69 -12.44 -19.48
C ILE A 461 15.70 -11.09 -20.20
N PRO A 462 15.69 -9.96 -19.47
CA PRO A 462 15.82 -8.65 -20.08
C PRO A 462 17.27 -8.36 -20.51
N SER A 463 17.42 -7.52 -21.53
CA SER A 463 18.71 -7.02 -21.98
C SER A 463 19.33 -6.05 -20.96
N ASP A 464 20.66 -5.94 -20.97
CA ASP A 464 21.37 -4.97 -20.13
C ASP A 464 20.95 -3.52 -20.40
N LYS A 465 20.59 -3.21 -21.65
CA LYS A 465 20.04 -1.91 -22.01
C LYS A 465 18.67 -1.71 -21.35
N GLY A 466 17.77 -2.67 -21.50
CA GLY A 466 16.43 -2.61 -20.91
C GLY A 466 16.45 -2.45 -19.39
N ILE A 467 17.36 -3.14 -18.69
CA ILE A 467 17.56 -2.97 -17.24
C ILE A 467 17.99 -1.54 -16.91
N ARG A 468 19.00 -1.01 -17.62
CA ARG A 468 19.48 0.37 -17.39
C ARG A 468 18.39 1.41 -17.61
N ASP A 469 17.70 1.35 -18.75
CA ASP A 469 16.63 2.27 -19.09
C ASP A 469 15.49 2.21 -18.05
N TYR A 470 15.16 1.02 -17.56
CA TYR A 470 14.13 0.85 -16.51
C TYR A 470 14.58 1.43 -15.16
N VAL A 471 15.86 1.26 -14.79
CA VAL A 471 16.42 1.86 -13.57
C VAL A 471 16.46 3.37 -13.65
N GLU A 472 16.84 3.94 -14.80
CA GLU A 472 16.80 5.39 -15.07
C GLU A 472 15.37 5.91 -14.94
N ARG A 473 14.40 5.23 -15.58
CA ARG A 473 12.98 5.50 -15.43
C ARG A 473 12.57 5.55 -13.96
N ILE A 474 12.88 4.54 -13.15
CA ILE A 474 12.57 4.58 -11.70
C ILE A 474 13.21 5.80 -11.04
N SER A 475 14.50 6.05 -11.28
CA SER A 475 15.27 7.11 -10.62
C SER A 475 14.69 8.50 -10.89
N ASP A 476 14.35 8.79 -12.14
CA ASP A 476 13.84 10.10 -12.57
C ASP A 476 12.42 10.37 -12.06
N PHE A 477 11.63 9.31 -11.89
CA PHE A 477 10.20 9.40 -11.64
C PHE A 477 9.76 9.14 -10.20
N ASN A 478 10.54 8.44 -9.39
CA ASN A 478 10.11 7.96 -8.07
C ASN A 478 10.65 8.77 -6.87
N GLY A 479 11.69 9.59 -7.04
CA GLY A 479 12.35 10.26 -5.90
C GLY A 479 12.82 9.26 -4.84
N THR A 480 13.01 9.69 -3.58
CA THR A 480 13.28 8.75 -2.47
C THR A 480 12.01 8.12 -1.91
N GLU A 481 10.83 8.71 -2.16
CA GLU A 481 9.54 8.15 -1.75
C GLU A 481 9.30 6.77 -2.39
N GLY A 482 9.73 6.55 -3.64
CA GLY A 482 9.70 5.23 -4.26
C GLY A 482 10.94 4.36 -4.03
N ILE A 483 11.77 4.68 -3.03
CA ILE A 483 12.83 3.79 -2.53
C ILE A 483 12.30 2.88 -1.40
N LEU A 484 11.07 3.08 -0.91
CA LEU A 484 10.42 2.09 -0.03
C LEU A 484 10.24 0.78 -0.81
N VAL A 485 11.07 -0.20 -0.49
CA VAL A 485 11.03 -1.57 -1.02
C VAL A 485 10.03 -2.35 -0.17
N ASN A 486 8.83 -2.58 -0.68
CA ASN A 486 7.80 -3.30 0.08
C ASN A 486 7.84 -4.81 -0.25
N GLN A 487 8.31 -5.15 -1.45
CA GLN A 487 8.35 -6.51 -1.96
C GLN A 487 9.75 -6.86 -2.49
N TYR A 488 10.07 -8.16 -2.56
CA TYR A 488 11.38 -8.63 -2.98
C TYR A 488 11.72 -8.19 -4.42
N GLY A 489 10.70 -8.11 -5.28
CA GLY A 489 10.83 -7.68 -6.67
C GLY A 489 10.89 -6.16 -6.90
N ASP A 490 10.86 -5.32 -5.87
CA ASP A 490 10.85 -3.86 -6.05
C ASP A 490 12.25 -3.28 -6.35
N ASN A 491 13.33 -3.95 -5.90
CA ASN A 491 14.70 -3.47 -6.10
C ASN A 491 15.30 -3.94 -7.44
N ILE A 492 14.88 -3.29 -8.54
CA ILE A 492 15.31 -3.64 -9.91
C ILE A 492 16.83 -3.55 -10.11
N ARG A 493 17.55 -2.72 -9.34
CA ARG A 493 19.02 -2.62 -9.44
C ARG A 493 19.70 -3.97 -9.13
N GLY A 494 19.07 -4.80 -8.30
CA GLY A 494 19.52 -6.15 -7.97
C GLY A 494 18.93 -7.25 -8.86
N ILE A 495 18.31 -6.93 -10.00
CA ILE A 495 17.57 -7.94 -10.80
C ILE A 495 18.39 -9.17 -11.18
N LYS A 496 19.70 -9.02 -11.43
CA LYS A 496 20.58 -10.15 -11.78
C LYS A 496 20.91 -11.08 -10.61
N THR A 497 20.72 -10.61 -9.37
CA THR A 497 20.92 -11.41 -8.15
C THR A 497 19.64 -12.08 -7.68
N TRP A 498 18.51 -11.84 -8.36
CA TRP A 498 17.23 -12.45 -8.04
C TRP A 498 17.25 -13.94 -8.35
N LYS A 499 16.56 -14.71 -7.51
CA LYS A 499 16.48 -16.17 -7.68
C LYS A 499 15.70 -16.52 -8.97
N SER A 500 14.68 -15.73 -9.29
CA SER A 500 13.94 -15.83 -10.57
C SER A 500 14.85 -15.66 -11.79
N TYR A 501 15.74 -14.66 -11.77
CA TYR A 501 16.68 -14.40 -12.87
C TYR A 501 17.71 -15.52 -13.02
N GLN A 502 18.25 -16.01 -11.90
CA GLN A 502 19.24 -17.09 -11.87
C GLN A 502 18.69 -18.38 -12.48
N ILE A 503 17.48 -18.80 -12.08
CA ILE A 503 16.83 -20.00 -12.61
C ILE A 503 16.66 -19.93 -14.14
N LEU A 504 16.21 -18.78 -14.66
CA LEU A 504 16.02 -18.61 -16.11
C LEU A 504 17.35 -18.53 -16.87
N SER A 505 18.40 -18.00 -16.24
CA SER A 505 19.74 -17.91 -16.84
C SER A 505 20.41 -19.28 -16.93
N GLU A 506 20.24 -20.13 -15.91
CA GLU A 506 20.74 -21.51 -15.90
C GLU A 506 20.09 -22.37 -16.98
N GLU A 507 18.79 -22.22 -17.22
CA GLU A 507 18.06 -22.99 -18.24
C GLU A 507 18.37 -22.52 -19.68
N SER A 508 18.82 -21.27 -19.84
CA SER A 508 19.17 -20.68 -21.14
C SER A 508 20.62 -20.91 -21.56
N ALA A 509 21.46 -21.40 -20.65
CA ALA A 509 22.88 -21.72 -20.86
C ALA A 509 23.06 -23.19 -21.27
#